data_AF-A0A844IAG1-F1
#
_entry.id   AF-A0A844IAG1-F1
#
_cell.length_a   1.000
_cell.length_b   1.000
_cell.length_c   1.000
_cell.angle_alpha   90.00
_cell.angle_beta   90.00
_cell.angle_gamma   90.00
#
_symmetry.space_group_name_H-M   'P 1'
#
loop_
_entity.id
_entity.type
_entity.pdbx_description
1 polymer ?
#
loop_
_entity_poly.entity_id
_entity_poly.type
_entity_poly.pdbx_seq_one_letter_code
_entity_poly.pdbx_strand_id
1 'polypeptide(L)' 'MPVEAIYEQGTLRLSEPITLPEGSKVQVIIIPLESYSQHKNPLEILQEIAELPLEGKTDTFSGLDHDQVLYSK' A
#
# COMPACT_ATOMS: atom_id res chain seq x y z
N MET A 1 24.72 19.85 -2.37
CA MET A 1 23.91 18.87 -1.62
C MET A 1 22.57 18.74 -2.32
N PRO A 2 21.99 17.54 -2.44
CA PRO A 2 20.64 17.40 -2.98
C PRO A 2 19.65 18.14 -2.08
N VAL A 3 18.64 18.79 -2.68
CA VAL A 3 17.57 19.50 -1.97
C VAL A 3 16.34 18.61 -1.97
N GLU A 4 15.70 18.43 -0.82
CA GLU A 4 14.50 17.60 -0.71
C GLU A 4 13.26 18.34 -1.22
N ALA A 5 12.37 17.60 -1.87
CA ALA A 5 11.11 18.10 -2.40
C ALA A 5 10.03 17.03 -2.31
N ILE A 6 8.79 17.47 -2.13
CA ILE A 6 7.60 16.63 -2.12
C ILE A 6 6.81 16.88 -3.40
N TYR A 7 6.37 15.81 -4.05
CA TYR A 7 5.47 15.89 -5.19
C TYR A 7 4.01 15.83 -4.73
N GLU A 8 3.29 16.94 -4.84
CA GLU A 8 1.88 17.06 -4.48
C GLU A 8 1.09 17.72 -5.62
N GLN A 9 -0.01 17.10 -6.04
CA GLN A 9 -0.95 17.68 -7.03
C GLN A 9 -0.29 18.13 -8.34
N GLY A 10 0.71 17.40 -8.85
CA GLY A 10 1.40 17.77 -10.08
C GLY A 10 2.54 18.78 -9.89
N THR A 11 2.79 19.24 -8.67
CA THR A 11 3.78 20.27 -8.35
C THR A 11 4.89 19.71 -7.45
N LEU A 12 6.15 19.98 -7.77
CA LEU A 12 7.29 19.76 -6.88
C LEU A 12 7.43 20.95 -5.93
N ARG A 13 7.16 20.74 -4.64
CA ARG A 13 7.38 21.74 -3.58
C ARG A 13 8.64 21.38 -2.82
N LEU A 14 9.63 22.27 -2.80
CA LEU A 14 10.82 22.10 -1.97
C LEU A 14 10.41 22.04 -0.49
N SER A 15 11.02 21.14 0.28
CA SER A 15 10.77 21.01 1.72
C SER A 15 11.29 22.22 2.49
N GLU A 16 12.36 22.84 1.99
CA GLU A 16 12.98 24.03 2.55
C GLU A 16 13.22 25.07 1.46
N PRO A 17 13.09 26.38 1.78
CA PRO A 17 13.40 27.45 0.83
C PRO A 17 14.90 27.47 0.51
N ILE A 18 15.23 27.65 -0.76
CA ILE A 18 16.61 27.83 -1.21
C ILE A 18 16.82 29.27 -1.67
N THR A 19 17.98 29.86 -1.32
CA THR A 19 18.35 31.19 -1.80
C THR A 19 19.13 31.06 -3.09
N LEU A 20 18.55 31.55 -4.18
CA LEU A 20 19.21 31.64 -5.48
C LEU A 20 19.09 33.07 -6.03
N PRO A 21 20.11 33.60 -6.71
CA PRO A 21 20.01 34.88 -7.40
C PRO A 21 18.88 34.88 -8.43
N GLU A 22 18.16 35.99 -8.54
CA GLU A 22 17.14 36.15 -9.58
C GLU A 22 17.74 35.95 -10.98
N GLY A 23 17.04 35.22 -11.85
CA GLY A 23 17.53 34.86 -13.19
C GLY A 23 18.47 33.64 -13.25
N SER A 24 18.72 32.98 -12.11
CA SER A 24 19.50 31.73 -12.09
C SER A 24 18.81 30.61 -12.86
N LYS A 25 19.53 29.97 -13.80
CA LYS A 25 19.09 28.73 -14.44
C LYS A 25 19.36 27.55 -13.53
N VAL A 26 18.37 26.70 -13.33
CA VAL A 26 18.49 25.47 -12.54
C VAL A 26 18.24 24.25 -13.40
N GLN A 27 18.99 23.17 -13.15
CA GLN A 27 18.73 21.85 -13.72
C GLN A 27 18.01 21.01 -12.67
N VAL A 28 16.82 20.51 -13.00
CA VAL A 28 16.06 19.62 -12.13
C VAL A 28 16.28 18.19 -12.59
N ILE A 29 16.80 17.35 -11.70
CA ILE A 29 16.93 15.90 -11.92
C ILE A 29 15.90 15.23 -11.02
N ILE A 30 14.88 14.64 -11.64
CA ILE A 30 13.84 13.88 -10.92
C ILE A 30 14.28 12.43 -10.89
N ILE A 31 14.58 11.93 -9.70
CA ILE A 31 14.82 10.51 -9.48
C ILE A 31 13.55 9.98 -8.81
N PRO A 32 12.67 9.26 -9.53
CA PRO A 32 11.56 8.60 -8.88
C PRO A 32 12.14 7.58 -7.91
N LEU A 33 12.05 7.89 -6.63
CA LEU A 33 12.09 6.85 -5.62
C LEU A 33 10.79 6.12 -5.84
N GLU A 34 10.84 4.88 -6.35
CA GLU A 34 9.69 4.00 -6.24
C GLU A 34 9.27 4.12 -4.78
N SER A 35 8.05 4.66 -4.58
CA SER A 35 7.39 4.65 -3.29
C SER A 35 7.76 3.32 -2.68
N TYR A 36 8.26 3.34 -1.44
CA TYR A 36 8.17 2.16 -0.61
C TYR A 36 6.70 1.73 -0.70
N SER A 37 6.39 0.87 -1.66
CA SER A 37 5.56 -0.26 -1.37
C SER A 37 6.21 -0.77 -0.11
N GLN A 38 5.60 -0.43 1.02
CA GLN A 38 5.76 -1.22 2.21
C GLN A 38 5.40 -2.61 1.70
N HIS A 39 6.41 -3.36 1.28
CA HIS A 39 6.33 -4.78 1.11
C HIS A 39 5.90 -5.20 2.50
N LYS A 40 4.57 -5.32 2.71
CA LYS A 40 4.01 -5.75 3.96
C LYS A 40 4.81 -7.00 4.30
N ASN A 41 5.49 -6.97 5.43
CA ASN A 41 6.26 -8.12 5.85
C ASN A 41 5.30 -9.33 5.79
N PRO A 42 5.71 -10.52 5.32
CA PRO A 42 4.85 -11.70 5.35
C PRO A 42 4.07 -11.87 6.66
N LEU A 43 4.65 -11.47 7.80
CA LEU A 43 3.98 -11.40 9.09
C LEU A 43 2.76 -10.47 9.11
N GLU A 44 2.87 -9.25 8.60
CA GLU A 44 1.78 -8.25 8.55
C GLU A 44 0.63 -8.73 7.64
N ILE A 45 0.97 -9.40 6.53
CA ILE A 45 -0.02 -10.01 5.63
C ILE A 45 -0.79 -11.13 6.37
N LEU A 46 -0.07 -11.99 7.09
CA LEU A 46 -0.69 -13.10 7.84
C LEU A 46 -1.54 -12.60 9.01
N GLN A 47 -1.14 -11.51 9.68
CA GLN A 47 -1.94 -10.88 10.73
C GLN A 47 -3.25 -10.32 10.18
N GLU A 48 -3.22 -9.61 9.06
CA GLU A 48 -4.42 -9.07 8.40
C GLU A 48 -5.38 -10.20 7.98
N ILE A 49 -4.86 -11.32 7.47
CA ILE A 49 -5.67 -12.51 7.15
C ILE A 49 -6.31 -13.11 8.40
N ALA A 50 -5.60 -13.17 9.52
CA ALA A 50 -6.11 -13.73 10.77
C ALA A 50 -7.22 -12.87 11.42
N GLU A 51 -7.22 -11.56 11.14
CA GLU A 51 -8.23 -10.62 11.61
C GLU A 51 -9.52 -10.64 10.77
N LEU A 52 -9.49 -11.25 9.57
CA LEU A 52 -10.69 -11.40 8.76
C LEU A 52 -11.73 -12.24 9.52
N PRO A 53 -12.99 -11.79 9.56
CA PRO A 53 -14.05 -12.59 10.14
C PRO A 53 -14.18 -13.89 9.35
N LEU A 54 -14.02 -15.02 10.04
CA LEU A 54 -14.26 -16.32 9.44
C LEU A 54 -15.74 -16.43 9.04
N GLU A 55 -16.00 -16.48 7.73
CA GLU A 55 -17.32 -16.88 7.21
C GLU A 55 -17.70 -18.23 7.81
N GLY A 56 -18.92 -18.32 8.35
CA GLY A 56 -19.46 -19.57 8.88
C GLY A 56 -19.31 -19.80 10.39
N LYS A 57 -18.76 -18.87 11.18
CA LYS A 57 -18.73 -19.02 12.66
C LYS A 57 -20.11 -19.20 13.32
N THR A 58 -21.18 -18.84 12.63
CA THR A 58 -22.58 -19.01 13.04
C THR A 58 -23.37 -19.98 12.17
N ASP A 59 -22.73 -20.56 11.15
CA ASP A 59 -23.40 -21.49 10.25
C ASP A 59 -23.31 -22.90 10.85
N THR A 60 -24.47 -23.51 11.10
CA THR A 60 -24.57 -24.89 11.58
C THR A 60 -24.38 -25.90 10.45
N PHE A 61 -24.36 -25.43 9.19
CA PHE A 61 -24.20 -26.27 8.02
C PHE A 61 -22.72 -26.63 7.83
N SER A 62 -22.40 -27.90 8.06
CA SER A 62 -21.06 -28.43 7.94
C SER A 62 -20.76 -28.92 6.52
N GLY A 63 -19.48 -29.14 6.23
CA GLY A 63 -19.06 -29.79 4.98
C GLY A 63 -19.65 -31.20 4.80
N LEU A 64 -19.99 -31.89 5.90
CA LEU A 64 -20.66 -33.20 5.84
C LEU A 64 -22.12 -33.04 5.39
N ASP A 65 -22.81 -32.00 5.83
CA ASP A 65 -24.19 -31.70 5.38
C ASP A 65 -24.21 -31.31 3.90
N HIS A 66 -23.19 -30.56 3.45
CA HIS A 66 -22.97 -30.23 2.04
C HIS A 66 -22.80 -31.49 1.18
N ASP A 67 -21.93 -32.41 1.61
CA ASP A 67 -21.69 -33.66 0.89
C ASP A 67 -22.94 -34.56 0.90
N GLN A 68 -23.71 -34.53 1.99
CA GLN A 68 -24.97 -35.26 2.07
C GLN A 68 -26.01 -34.70 1.07
N VAL A 69 -26.15 -33.37 0.96
CA VAL A 69 -27.07 -32.76 -0.02
C VAL A 69 -26.65 -33.06 -1.47
N LEU A 70 -25.35 -33.05 -1.77
CA LEU A 70 -24.85 -33.21 -3.13
C LEU A 70 -24.77 -34.66 -3.60
N TYR A 71 -24.51 -35.60 -2.68
CA TYR A 71 -24.16 -36.97 -3.04
C TYR A 71 -25.10 -38.03 -2.47
N SER A 72 -26.10 -37.65 -1.65
CA SER A 72 -27.14 -38.61 -1.26
C SER A 72 -28.11 -38.84 -2.41
N LYS A 73 -28.07 -40.07 -2.96
CA LYS A 73 -29.14 -40.66 -3.77
C LYS A 73 -30.02 -41.53 -2.91
#